data_AF-U3TSS8-F1
#
_entry.id   AF-U3TSS8-F1
#
_cell.length_a   1.000
_cell.length_b   1.000
_cell.length_c   1.000
_cell.angle_alpha   90.00
_cell.angle_beta   90.00
_cell.angle_gamma   90.00
#
_symmetry.space_group_name_H-M   'P 1'
#
loop_
_entity.id
_entity.type
_entity.pdbx_description
1 polymer ?
#
loop_
_entity_poly.entity_id
_entity_poly.type
_entity_poly.pdbx_seq_one_letter_code
_entity_poly.pdbx_strand_id
1 'polypeptide(L)'
;MLFGLPNGGTNLTRLQHSAFTQQMLAGTAYQTSGNMLGVKEPTTVDKLRGWLTGDWSRQQLDADRYFSSNEAWRGFVSYRSPWSADRLVVMTVDTSDQQLLRLHDDLNSARINAGIRGDTAIITDENGIRSFRVGPQFPSGEMPWYMMVVWYANQHSVLMALAALLLSALIGSAAGDAWRRFGSNALVQGNVVASGAAKIDDTPSSSTDSQSATGVELNMALKGDSYEIDLGSTPLGQDLSTLVGGV
;
A
#
# COMPACT_ATOMS: atom_id res chain seq x y z
N MET A 1 0.12 -14.44 34.97
CA MET A 1 0.80 -13.72 36.06
C MET A 1 -0.19 -12.72 36.62
N LEU A 2 -0.87 -13.08 37.70
CA LEU A 2 -1.73 -12.18 38.45
C LEU A 2 -0.78 -11.36 39.34
N PHE A 3 -0.55 -10.10 38.99
CA PHE A 3 0.37 -9.23 39.74
C PHE A 3 -0.24 -8.93 41.11
N GLY A 4 0.53 -9.23 42.16
CA GLY A 4 0.07 -9.44 43.53
C GLY A 4 -0.48 -8.21 44.24
N LEU A 5 -1.35 -8.49 45.21
CA LEU A 5 -1.86 -7.55 46.21
C LEU A 5 -0.84 -7.38 47.36
N PRO A 6 -0.32 -6.17 47.61
CA PRO A 6 0.32 -5.85 48.87
C PRO A 6 -0.74 -5.42 49.89
N ASN A 7 -0.71 -6.03 51.08
CA ASN A 7 -1.57 -5.69 52.20
C ASN A 7 -1.26 -4.27 52.73
N GLY A 8 -2.21 -3.35 52.58
CA GLY A 8 -2.24 -2.06 53.29
C GLY A 8 -2.47 -0.84 52.40
N GLY A 9 -3.69 -0.31 52.39
CA GLY A 9 -3.99 1.03 51.87
C GLY A 9 -4.80 1.04 50.56
N THR A 10 -6.08 0.71 50.64
CA THR A 10 -7.03 0.64 49.50
C THR A 10 -7.20 1.96 48.73
N ASN A 11 -6.86 3.11 49.31
CA ASN A 11 -6.92 4.42 48.62
C ASN A 11 -5.61 4.79 47.92
N LEU A 12 -4.44 4.51 48.53
CA LEU A 12 -3.14 4.77 47.90
C LEU A 12 -2.85 3.80 46.75
N THR A 13 -3.23 2.53 46.90
CA THR A 13 -3.11 1.53 45.81
C THR A 13 -4.03 1.85 44.64
N ARG A 14 -5.26 2.35 44.89
CA ARG A 14 -6.19 2.75 43.82
C ARG A 14 -5.69 3.96 43.03
N LEU A 15 -5.15 4.98 43.71
CA LEU A 15 -4.57 6.18 43.07
C LEU A 15 -3.29 5.85 42.27
N GLN A 16 -2.42 5.00 42.81
CA GLN A 16 -1.23 4.54 42.08
C GLN A 16 -1.61 3.67 40.88
N HIS A 17 -2.62 2.79 41.02
CA HIS A 17 -3.12 1.99 39.90
C HIS A 17 -3.78 2.84 38.81
N SER A 18 -4.56 3.86 39.18
CA SER A 18 -5.20 4.72 38.18
C SER A 18 -4.18 5.56 37.42
N ALA A 19 -3.18 6.12 38.13
CA ALA A 19 -2.10 6.89 37.49
C ALA A 19 -1.23 6.00 36.58
N PHE A 20 -0.87 4.80 37.03
CA PHE A 20 -0.13 3.83 36.24
C PHE A 20 -0.91 3.40 34.98
N THR A 21 -2.19 3.07 35.13
CA THR A 21 -3.06 2.67 34.01
C THR A 21 -3.23 3.81 33.01
N GLN A 22 -3.42 5.05 33.49
CA GLN A 22 -3.46 6.23 32.63
C GLN A 22 -2.15 6.44 31.87
N GLN A 23 -1.00 6.27 32.54
CA GLN A 23 0.30 6.41 31.89
C GLN A 23 0.55 5.33 30.84
N MET A 24 0.07 4.11 31.09
CA MET A 24 0.13 3.00 30.15
C MET A 24 -0.74 3.21 28.90
N LEU A 25 -1.88 3.88 29.06
CA LEU A 25 -2.84 4.15 27.98
C LEU A 25 -2.61 5.50 27.27
N ALA A 26 -1.79 6.39 27.83
CA ALA A 26 -1.60 7.77 27.34
C ALA A 26 -1.28 7.85 25.84
N GLY A 27 -0.46 6.93 25.32
CA GLY A 27 -0.06 6.85 23.90
C GLY A 27 -0.94 5.95 23.03
N THR A 28 -2.04 5.42 23.57
CA THR A 28 -2.91 4.47 22.89
C THR A 28 -4.20 5.13 22.41
N ALA A 29 -4.98 4.40 21.61
CA ALA A 29 -6.31 4.80 21.18
C ALA A 29 -7.36 4.72 22.30
N TYR A 30 -7.01 4.14 23.46
CA TYR A 30 -7.90 3.98 24.59
C TYR A 30 -7.68 5.09 25.62
N GLN A 31 -8.75 5.45 26.32
CA GLN A 31 -8.72 6.40 27.43
C GLN A 31 -9.60 5.91 28.57
N THR A 32 -9.25 6.27 29.80
CA THR A 32 -10.08 5.98 30.98
C THR A 32 -10.89 7.23 31.31
N SER A 33 -12.22 7.14 31.25
CA SER A 33 -13.13 8.21 31.70
C SER A 33 -13.80 7.76 33.00
N GLY A 34 -13.27 8.22 34.14
CA GLY A 34 -13.72 7.75 35.46
C GLY A 34 -13.50 6.25 35.64
N ASN A 35 -14.59 5.50 35.77
CA ASN A 35 -14.59 4.04 35.99
C ASN A 35 -14.81 3.23 34.70
N MET A 36 -14.89 3.87 33.53
CA MET A 36 -15.15 3.21 32.25
C MET A 36 -13.99 3.42 31.27
N LEU A 37 -13.72 2.38 30.47
CA LEU A 37 -12.83 2.46 29.33
C LEU A 37 -13.60 3.02 28.12
N GLY A 38 -13.01 4.00 27.46
CA GLY A 38 -13.51 4.56 26.20
C GLY A 38 -12.43 4.62 25.15
N VAL A 39 -12.80 5.01 23.93
CA VAL A 39 -11.87 5.16 22.81
C VAL A 39 -11.78 6.64 22.47
N LYS A 40 -10.56 7.14 22.25
CA LYS A 40 -10.36 8.53 21.83
C LYS A 40 -11.00 8.73 20.46
N GLU A 41 -11.83 9.76 20.31
CA GLU A 41 -12.29 10.16 18.99
C GLU A 41 -11.08 10.60 18.14
N PRO A 42 -10.93 10.09 16.91
CA PRO A 42 -9.82 10.47 16.06
C PRO A 42 -9.89 11.95 15.70
N THR A 43 -8.82 12.68 15.98
CA THR A 43 -8.71 14.11 15.64
C THR A 43 -8.72 14.29 14.11
N THR A 44 -9.00 15.50 13.64
CA THR A 44 -8.96 15.81 12.19
C THR A 44 -7.61 15.50 11.55
N VAL A 45 -6.52 15.69 12.31
CA VAL A 45 -5.16 15.35 11.88
C VAL A 45 -4.98 13.84 11.80
N ASP A 46 -5.48 13.09 12.79
CA ASP A 46 -5.43 11.62 12.76
C ASP A 46 -6.26 11.03 11.63
N LYS A 47 -7.39 11.65 11.29
CA LYS A 47 -8.22 11.29 10.12
C LYS A 47 -7.47 11.53 8.81
N LEU A 48 -6.83 12.69 8.64
CA LEU A 48 -6.02 12.98 7.45
C LEU A 48 -4.82 12.03 7.33
N ARG A 49 -4.14 11.76 8.45
CA ARG A 49 -3.02 10.82 8.49
C ARG A 49 -3.49 9.41 8.13
N GLY A 50 -4.57 8.93 8.75
CA GLY A 50 -5.18 7.65 8.44
C GLY A 50 -5.62 7.55 6.98
N TRP A 51 -6.17 8.64 6.43
CA TRP A 51 -6.55 8.71 5.03
C TRP A 51 -5.35 8.56 4.09
N LEU A 52 -4.26 9.30 4.35
CA LEU A 52 -3.03 9.27 3.56
C LEU A 52 -2.30 7.92 3.68
N THR A 53 -2.36 7.28 4.86
CA THR A 53 -1.77 5.97 5.11
C THR A 53 -2.75 4.83 4.85
N GLY A 54 -3.81 5.04 4.06
CA GLY A 54 -4.77 4.01 3.62
C GLY A 54 -5.51 3.26 4.73
N ASP A 55 -5.45 3.73 5.98
CA ASP A 55 -6.00 3.05 7.15
C ASP A 55 -7.47 3.43 7.39
N TRP A 56 -8.29 3.21 6.37
CA TRP A 56 -9.70 3.60 6.36
C TRP A 56 -10.60 2.65 7.16
N SER A 57 -10.05 1.51 7.62
CA SER A 57 -10.81 0.43 8.28
C SER A 57 -10.92 0.57 9.81
N ARG A 58 -10.39 1.64 10.40
CA ARG A 58 -10.42 1.83 11.86
C ARG A 58 -11.84 2.10 12.35
N GLN A 59 -12.29 1.30 13.31
CA GLN A 59 -13.64 1.33 13.89
C GLN A 59 -13.69 2.05 15.24
N GLN A 60 -12.85 3.07 15.44
CA GLN A 60 -12.73 3.77 16.73
C GLN A 60 -14.06 4.35 17.21
N LEU A 61 -14.82 4.96 16.29
CA LEU A 61 -16.12 5.57 16.59
C LEU A 61 -17.20 4.52 16.89
N ASP A 62 -17.18 3.39 16.18
CA ASP A 62 -18.16 2.32 16.40
C ASP A 62 -17.89 1.62 17.74
N ALA A 63 -16.62 1.43 18.10
CA ALA A 63 -16.22 0.91 19.40
C ALA A 63 -16.65 1.85 20.54
N ASP A 64 -16.41 3.16 20.41
CA ASP A 64 -16.80 4.15 21.44
C ASP A 64 -18.33 4.20 21.64
N ARG A 65 -19.09 4.19 20.54
CA ARG A 65 -20.56 4.07 20.61
C ARG A 65 -20.99 2.76 21.27
N TYR A 66 -20.30 1.66 20.98
CA TYR A 66 -20.63 0.37 21.58
C TYR A 66 -20.34 0.35 23.08
N PHE A 67 -19.23 0.95 23.52
CA PHE A 67 -18.88 1.12 24.94
C PHE A 67 -19.90 1.98 25.70
N SER A 68 -20.33 3.09 25.10
CA SER A 68 -21.30 4.00 25.72
C SER A 68 -22.74 3.48 25.68
N SER A 69 -23.10 2.62 24.72
CA SER A 69 -24.45 2.07 24.59
C SER A 69 -24.77 0.92 25.55
N ASN A 70 -23.75 0.25 26.11
CA ASN A 70 -23.93 -0.93 26.94
C ASN A 70 -23.51 -0.65 28.39
N GLU A 71 -24.41 -0.87 29.34
CA GLU A 71 -24.13 -0.66 30.77
C GLU A 71 -23.32 -1.80 31.40
N ALA A 72 -23.41 -3.01 30.83
CA ALA A 72 -22.76 -4.22 31.35
C ALA A 72 -21.97 -4.94 30.24
N TRP A 73 -20.65 -4.89 30.34
CA TRP A 73 -19.77 -5.53 29.35
C TRP A 73 -18.47 -6.02 29.99
N ARG A 74 -17.82 -6.96 29.30
CA ARG A 74 -16.51 -7.53 29.64
C ARG A 74 -15.74 -7.85 28.37
N GLY A 75 -14.42 -7.88 28.44
CA GLY A 75 -13.67 -8.10 27.22
C GLY A 75 -12.18 -7.90 27.34
N PHE A 76 -11.56 -7.75 26.18
CA PHE A 76 -10.13 -7.60 26.01
C PHE A 76 -9.85 -6.37 25.19
N VAL A 77 -8.85 -5.61 25.61
CA VAL A 77 -8.22 -4.58 24.78
C VAL A 77 -6.75 -4.89 24.66
N SER A 78 -6.20 -4.63 23.49
CA SER A 78 -4.80 -4.84 23.21
C SER A 78 -4.21 -3.64 22.49
N TYR A 79 -2.96 -3.37 22.81
CA TYR A 79 -2.20 -2.27 22.26
C TYR A 79 -0.71 -2.57 22.33
N ARG A 80 0.07 -1.81 21.56
CA ARG A 80 1.52 -1.90 21.55
C ARG A 80 2.08 -1.45 22.90
N SER A 81 3.04 -2.21 23.45
CA SER A 81 3.64 -1.88 24.74
C SER A 81 4.40 -0.55 24.68
N PRO A 82 4.22 0.33 25.68
CA PRO A 82 4.97 1.59 25.74
C PRO A 82 6.46 1.36 26.07
N TRP A 83 6.83 0.20 26.59
CA TRP A 83 8.22 -0.13 26.98
C TRP A 83 8.96 -1.01 25.97
N SER A 84 8.26 -1.63 25.03
CA SER A 84 8.87 -2.47 24.00
C SER A 84 8.06 -2.43 22.72
N ALA A 85 8.70 -1.97 21.65
CA ALA A 85 8.13 -1.91 20.32
C ALA A 85 7.63 -3.29 19.83
N ASP A 86 8.29 -4.38 20.21
CA ASP A 86 7.99 -5.71 19.67
C ASP A 86 6.95 -6.48 20.49
N ARG A 87 6.44 -5.88 21.57
CA ARG A 87 5.51 -6.53 22.50
C ARG A 87 4.13 -5.89 22.47
N LEU A 88 3.13 -6.73 22.68
CA LEU A 88 1.73 -6.37 22.84
C LEU A 88 1.37 -6.50 24.32
N VAL A 89 0.53 -5.59 24.79
CA VAL A 89 -0.16 -5.75 26.06
C VAL A 89 -1.58 -6.18 25.73
N VAL A 90 -2.05 -7.23 26.39
CA VAL A 90 -3.47 -7.59 26.42
C VAL A 90 -3.97 -7.32 27.82
N MET A 91 -5.00 -6.49 27.93
CA MET A 91 -5.65 -6.13 29.17
C MET A 91 -7.08 -6.62 29.14
N THR A 92 -7.46 -7.34 30.19
CA THR A 92 -8.86 -7.67 30.45
C THR A 92 -9.54 -6.48 31.08
N VAL A 93 -10.72 -6.14 30.58
CA VAL A 93 -11.50 -4.97 31.01
C VAL A 93 -12.96 -5.35 31.17
N ASP A 94 -13.61 -4.77 32.17
CA ASP A 94 -14.99 -5.07 32.55
C ASP A 94 -15.63 -3.85 33.21
N THR A 95 -16.97 -3.86 33.29
CA THR A 95 -17.71 -2.81 34.01
C THR A 95 -17.91 -3.12 35.50
N SER A 96 -17.79 -4.39 35.91
CA SER A 96 -17.90 -4.79 37.32
C SER A 96 -17.28 -6.17 37.58
N ASP A 97 -16.88 -6.43 38.83
CA ASP A 97 -16.34 -7.72 39.26
C ASP A 97 -17.23 -8.92 38.90
N GLN A 98 -18.56 -8.73 38.88
CA GLN A 98 -19.51 -9.76 38.45
C GLN A 98 -19.37 -10.10 36.97
N GLN A 99 -19.11 -9.08 36.13
CA GLN A 99 -18.82 -9.28 34.71
C GLN A 99 -17.48 -9.99 34.54
N LEU A 100 -16.45 -9.63 35.31
CA LEU A 100 -15.16 -10.31 35.24
C LEU A 100 -15.25 -11.80 35.58
N LEU A 101 -16.06 -12.18 36.57
CA LEU A 101 -16.27 -13.60 36.93
C LEU A 101 -16.91 -14.40 35.79
N ARG A 102 -17.85 -13.79 35.05
CA ARG A 102 -18.51 -14.43 33.89
C ARG A 102 -17.59 -14.62 32.70
N LEU A 103 -16.51 -13.84 32.60
CA LEU A 103 -15.55 -13.96 31.52
C LEU A 103 -14.89 -15.35 31.48
N HIS A 104 -14.74 -16.01 32.62
CA HIS A 104 -14.22 -17.38 32.67
C HIS A 104 -15.12 -18.34 31.88
N ASP A 105 -16.42 -18.29 32.11
CA ASP A 105 -17.40 -19.15 31.44
C ASP A 105 -17.51 -18.80 29.95
N ASP A 106 -17.42 -17.51 29.60
CA ASP A 106 -17.39 -17.09 28.20
C ASP A 106 -16.21 -17.67 27.42
N LEU A 107 -15.02 -17.70 28.03
CA LEU A 107 -13.83 -18.22 27.37
C LEU A 107 -13.89 -19.74 27.16
N ASN A 108 -14.68 -20.46 27.97
CA ASN A 108 -14.98 -21.86 27.77
C ASN A 108 -15.95 -22.10 26.59
N SER A 109 -16.63 -21.07 26.10
CA SER A 109 -17.52 -21.15 24.95
C SER A 109 -16.74 -21.04 23.63
N ALA A 110 -16.79 -22.10 22.82
CA ALA A 110 -16.18 -22.12 21.48
C ALA A 110 -16.72 -20.99 20.57
N ARG A 111 -18.00 -20.62 20.72
CA ARG A 111 -18.62 -19.54 19.94
C ARG A 111 -18.02 -18.17 20.27
N ILE A 112 -17.80 -17.89 21.55
CA ILE A 112 -17.21 -16.61 21.99
C ILE A 112 -15.74 -16.58 21.60
N ASN A 113 -14.99 -17.65 21.88
CA ASN A 113 -13.58 -17.74 21.56
C ASN A 113 -13.31 -17.58 20.05
N ALA A 114 -14.15 -18.19 19.20
CA ALA A 114 -14.07 -18.01 17.75
C ALA A 114 -14.42 -16.59 17.26
N GLY A 115 -15.03 -15.76 18.10
CA GLY A 115 -15.36 -14.37 17.81
C GLY A 115 -14.26 -13.37 18.20
N ILE A 116 -13.33 -13.74 19.08
CA ILE A 116 -12.26 -12.86 19.58
C ILE A 116 -11.25 -12.62 18.46
N ARG A 117 -11.26 -11.40 17.91
CA ARG A 117 -10.37 -10.95 16.84
C ARG A 117 -10.07 -9.47 17.00
N GLY A 118 -9.13 -8.97 16.21
CA GLY A 118 -8.77 -7.55 16.24
C GLY A 118 -8.01 -7.20 17.52
N ASP A 119 -8.13 -5.95 17.93
CA ASP A 119 -7.44 -5.43 19.10
C ASP A 119 -8.38 -5.10 20.26
N THR A 120 -9.69 -5.01 20.02
CA THR A 120 -10.74 -4.89 21.04
C THR A 120 -11.79 -5.95 20.83
N ALA A 121 -12.12 -6.70 21.87
CA ALA A 121 -13.16 -7.72 21.87
C ALA A 121 -14.06 -7.49 23.07
N ILE A 122 -15.35 -7.21 22.83
CA ILE A 122 -16.34 -6.87 23.85
C ILE A 122 -17.43 -7.93 23.85
N ILE A 123 -17.71 -8.47 25.02
CA ILE A 123 -18.73 -9.49 25.26
C ILE A 123 -19.83 -8.84 26.09
N THR A 124 -21.06 -8.99 25.61
CA THR A 124 -22.28 -8.59 26.33
C THR A 124 -23.25 -9.77 26.37
N ASP A 125 -24.13 -9.79 27.37
CA ASP A 125 -25.09 -10.88 27.53
C ASP A 125 -26.16 -10.86 26.42
N GLU A 126 -26.45 -9.68 25.85
CA GLU A 126 -27.48 -9.50 24.82
C GLU A 126 -27.01 -9.83 23.41
N ASN A 127 -25.82 -9.36 23.04
CA ASN A 127 -25.31 -9.43 21.67
C ASN A 127 -24.17 -10.44 21.49
N GLY A 128 -23.73 -11.10 22.57
CA GLY A 128 -22.59 -12.00 22.56
C GLY A 128 -21.28 -11.23 22.34
N ILE A 129 -20.46 -11.70 21.41
CA ILE A 129 -19.12 -11.14 21.13
C ILE A 129 -19.13 -10.17 19.94
N ARG A 130 -18.55 -8.98 20.13
CA ARG A 130 -18.19 -8.05 19.07
C ARG A 130 -16.71 -7.69 19.12
N SER A 131 -16.07 -7.74 17.96
CA SER A 131 -14.64 -7.44 17.82
C SER A 131 -14.45 -6.23 16.93
N PHE A 132 -13.56 -5.34 17.35
CA PHE A 132 -13.26 -4.08 16.69
C PHE A 132 -11.77 -3.99 16.37
N ARG A 133 -11.45 -3.10 15.42
CA ARG A 133 -10.09 -2.68 15.11
C ARG A 133 -9.94 -1.20 15.39
N VAL A 134 -9.28 -0.85 16.49
CA VAL A 134 -9.22 0.51 17.02
C VAL A 134 -7.84 1.14 16.73
N GLY A 135 -6.76 0.40 16.96
CA GLY A 135 -5.38 0.84 16.84
C GLY A 135 -4.73 0.54 15.49
N PRO A 136 -3.56 1.17 15.20
CA PRO A 136 -2.79 0.88 14.00
C PRO A 136 -2.22 -0.55 14.05
N GLN A 137 -2.21 -1.21 12.89
CA GLN A 137 -1.54 -2.49 12.75
C GLN A 137 -0.03 -2.31 12.60
N PHE A 138 0.72 -3.27 13.12
CA PHE A 138 2.17 -3.31 12.94
C PHE A 138 2.62 -4.73 12.62
N PRO A 139 3.68 -4.89 11.82
CA PRO A 139 4.23 -6.20 11.55
C PRO A 139 4.94 -6.72 12.80
N SER A 140 4.84 -8.02 13.05
CA SER A 140 5.54 -8.70 14.14
C SER A 140 6.12 -10.03 13.65
N GLY A 141 7.18 -10.48 14.33
CA GLY A 141 7.88 -11.74 14.01
C GLY A 141 8.82 -11.66 12.80
N GLU A 142 9.30 -12.81 12.35
CA GLU A 142 10.19 -12.95 11.21
C GLU A 142 9.38 -13.03 9.91
N MET A 143 8.97 -11.88 9.36
CA MET A 143 8.34 -11.84 8.05
C MET A 143 9.40 -11.78 6.94
N PRO A 144 9.32 -12.63 5.90
CA PRO A 144 10.14 -12.48 4.71
C PRO A 144 10.01 -11.07 4.13
N TRP A 145 11.13 -10.49 3.68
CA TRP A 145 11.19 -9.08 3.28
C TRP A 145 10.17 -8.70 2.19
N TYR A 146 9.87 -9.61 1.26
CA TYR A 146 8.90 -9.36 0.19
C TYR A 146 7.47 -9.27 0.71
N MET A 147 7.11 -10.05 1.75
CA MET A 147 5.81 -9.93 2.43
C MET A 147 5.70 -8.61 3.17
N MET A 148 6.82 -8.12 3.72
CA MET A 148 6.87 -6.80 4.38
C MET A 148 6.57 -5.67 3.38
N VAL A 149 7.08 -5.76 2.15
CA VAL A 149 6.76 -4.81 1.08
C VAL A 149 5.26 -4.85 0.74
N VAL A 150 4.69 -6.03 0.54
CA VAL A 150 3.25 -6.18 0.22
C VAL A 150 2.38 -5.65 1.36
N TRP A 151 2.73 -5.97 2.61
CA TRP A 151 2.01 -5.47 3.78
C TRP A 151 2.06 -3.94 3.87
N TYR A 152 3.25 -3.35 3.69
CA TYR A 152 3.42 -1.90 3.72
C TYR A 152 2.70 -1.20 2.56
N ALA A 153 2.70 -1.80 1.37
CA ALA A 153 2.02 -1.30 0.18
C ALA A 153 0.48 -1.35 0.34
N ASN A 154 -0.04 -2.41 0.97
CA ASN A 154 -1.46 -2.53 1.29
C ASN A 154 -1.89 -1.43 2.29
N GLN A 155 -1.09 -1.21 3.33
CA GLN A 155 -1.36 -0.13 4.28
C GLN A 155 -1.28 1.23 3.57
N HIS A 156 -0.21 1.54 2.85
CA HIS A 156 0.05 2.88 2.31
C HIS A 156 -0.35 3.03 0.83
N SER A 157 -1.55 2.58 0.46
CA SER A 157 -2.02 2.55 -0.93
C SER A 157 -1.96 3.92 -1.63
N VAL A 158 -2.34 5.00 -0.93
CA VAL A 158 -2.29 6.38 -1.47
C VAL A 158 -0.86 6.84 -1.74
N LEU A 159 0.07 6.60 -0.80
CA LEU A 159 1.48 6.95 -1.01
C LEU A 159 2.09 6.16 -2.16
N MET A 160 1.71 4.89 -2.31
CA MET A 160 2.16 4.07 -3.44
C MET A 160 1.63 4.61 -4.76
N ALA A 161 0.37 5.06 -4.82
CA ALA A 161 -0.19 5.69 -6.01
C ALA A 161 0.55 7.00 -6.36
N LEU A 162 0.83 7.85 -5.37
CA LEU A 162 1.59 9.08 -5.58
C LEU A 162 3.04 8.81 -6.02
N ALA A 163 3.70 7.82 -5.44
CA ALA A 163 5.04 7.40 -5.83
C ALA A 163 5.05 6.84 -7.26
N ALA A 164 4.05 6.05 -7.64
CA ALA A 164 3.90 5.53 -8.99
C ALA A 164 3.65 6.66 -10.00
N LEU A 165 2.82 7.65 -9.67
CA LEU A 165 2.60 8.84 -10.51
C LEU A 165 3.89 9.65 -10.69
N LEU A 166 4.65 9.86 -9.61
CA LEU A 166 5.93 10.57 -9.65
C LEU A 166 6.94 9.81 -10.52
N LEU A 167 7.09 8.51 -10.31
CA LEU A 167 7.96 7.65 -11.13
C LEU A 167 7.55 7.68 -12.60
N SER A 168 6.25 7.60 -12.89
CA SER A 168 5.73 7.72 -14.26
C SER A 168 6.09 9.07 -14.89
N ALA A 169 5.98 10.17 -14.14
CA ALA A 169 6.33 11.50 -14.64
C ALA A 169 7.84 11.64 -14.91
N LEU A 170 8.69 11.10 -14.03
CA LEU A 170 10.14 11.10 -14.21
C LEU A 170 10.57 10.25 -15.41
N ILE A 171 10.06 9.02 -15.50
CA ILE A 171 10.38 8.10 -16.60
C ILE A 171 9.87 8.66 -17.93
N GLY A 172 8.64 9.20 -17.96
CA GLY A 172 8.08 9.83 -19.15
C GLY A 172 8.92 11.01 -19.64
N SER A 173 9.38 11.86 -18.72
CA SER A 173 10.26 12.99 -19.04
C SER A 173 11.60 12.53 -19.58
N ALA A 174 12.26 11.56 -18.92
CA ALA A 174 13.55 11.03 -19.34
C ALA A 174 13.47 10.30 -20.70
N ALA A 175 12.38 9.56 -20.96
CA ALA A 175 12.15 8.88 -22.23
C ALA A 175 11.99 9.90 -23.38
N GLY A 176 11.27 11.00 -23.15
CA GLY A 176 11.14 12.08 -24.13
C GLY A 176 12.49 12.73 -24.49
N ASP A 177 13.31 13.01 -23.48
CA ASP A 177 14.65 13.58 -23.70
C ASP A 177 15.61 12.59 -24.37
N ALA A 178 15.58 11.32 -23.97
CA ALA A 178 16.38 10.28 -24.60
C ALA A 178 16.02 10.13 -26.09
N TRP A 179 14.73 10.08 -26.43
CA TRP A 179 14.27 9.93 -27.81
C TRP A 179 14.76 11.05 -28.74
N ARG A 180 14.80 12.30 -28.24
CA ARG A 180 15.37 13.44 -28.99
C ARG A 180 16.86 13.26 -29.33
N ARG A 181 17.59 12.47 -28.54
CA ARG A 181 19.05 12.30 -28.64
C ARG A 181 19.48 11.00 -29.33
N PHE A 182 18.60 10.02 -29.45
CA PHE A 182 18.92 8.73 -30.08
C PHE A 182 18.56 8.71 -31.58
N GLY A 183 19.40 8.07 -32.39
CA GLY A 183 19.21 7.92 -33.84
C GLY A 183 19.55 9.20 -34.62
N SER A 184 18.85 9.44 -35.73
CA SER A 184 19.01 10.63 -36.57
C SER A 184 18.25 11.86 -36.05
N ASN A 185 17.43 11.71 -35.01
CA ASN A 185 16.58 12.78 -34.47
C ASN A 185 17.38 14.02 -34.06
N ALA A 186 18.55 13.82 -33.42
CA ALA A 186 19.43 14.91 -33.03
C ALA A 186 20.01 15.66 -34.24
N LEU A 187 20.27 14.95 -35.35
CA LEU A 187 20.79 15.53 -36.59
C LEU A 187 19.71 16.33 -37.33
N VAL A 188 18.49 15.79 -37.40
CA VAL A 188 17.32 16.48 -37.98
C VAL A 188 17.05 17.78 -37.21
N GLN A 189 17.06 17.72 -35.88
CA GLN A 189 16.90 18.91 -35.04
C GLN A 189 18.05 19.91 -35.24
N GLY A 190 19.30 19.43 -35.36
CA GLY A 190 20.45 20.27 -35.68
C GLY A 190 20.32 21.01 -37.02
N ASN A 191 19.75 20.36 -38.02
CA ASN A 191 19.53 20.95 -39.34
C ASN A 191 18.42 22.03 -39.32
N VAL A 192 17.34 21.82 -38.55
CA VAL A 192 16.25 22.81 -38.35
C VAL A 192 16.74 24.04 -37.57
N VAL A 193 17.61 23.83 -36.58
CA VAL A 193 18.26 24.92 -35.84
C VAL A 193 19.23 25.69 -36.75
N ALA A 194 20.03 24.99 -37.55
CA ALA A 194 20.97 25.59 -38.49
C ALA A 194 20.27 26.39 -39.60
N SER A 195 19.06 25.99 -40.01
CA SER A 195 18.23 26.73 -40.96
C SER A 195 17.54 27.96 -40.37
N GLY A 196 17.75 28.26 -39.07
CA GLY A 196 17.14 29.41 -38.39
C GLY A 196 15.62 29.30 -38.18
N ALA A 197 15.05 28.12 -38.38
CA ALA A 197 13.60 27.88 -38.31
C ALA A 197 13.14 27.38 -36.93
N ALA A 198 14.08 27.03 -36.05
CA ALA A 198 13.78 26.40 -34.77
C ALA A 198 13.06 27.31 -33.77
N LYS A 199 11.94 26.84 -33.23
CA LYS A 199 11.19 27.43 -32.10
C LYS A 199 11.28 26.56 -30.84
N ILE A 200 10.97 27.13 -29.68
CA ILE A 200 11.04 26.45 -28.36
C ILE A 200 10.06 25.25 -28.29
N ASP A 201 8.98 25.31 -29.05
CA ASP A 201 7.91 24.32 -29.18
C ASP A 201 8.10 23.34 -30.35
N ASP A 202 9.17 23.47 -31.14
CA ASP A 202 9.48 22.52 -32.21
C ASP A 202 9.81 21.16 -31.59
N THR A 203 8.80 20.30 -31.60
CA THR A 203 8.92 18.89 -31.29
C THR A 203 9.15 18.17 -32.61
N PRO A 204 10.21 17.36 -32.77
CA PRO A 204 10.38 16.54 -33.96
C PRO A 204 9.09 15.75 -34.19
N SER A 205 8.51 15.84 -35.39
CA SER A 205 7.24 15.18 -35.70
C SER A 205 7.38 13.69 -35.43
N SER A 206 6.49 13.15 -34.60
CA SER A 206 6.51 11.76 -34.13
C SER A 206 6.17 10.72 -35.20
N SER A 207 6.03 11.12 -36.46
CA SER A 207 5.69 10.21 -37.54
C SER A 207 6.97 9.67 -38.19
N THR A 208 7.20 8.37 -38.04
CA THR A 208 7.66 7.61 -39.21
C THR A 208 6.47 7.66 -40.17
N ASP A 209 6.46 8.67 -41.04
CA ASP A 209 5.46 8.76 -42.10
C ASP A 209 5.41 7.41 -42.82
N SER A 210 4.23 7.01 -43.29
CA SER A 210 4.05 5.72 -43.96
C SER A 210 5.08 5.56 -45.09
N GLN A 211 6.09 4.73 -44.88
CA GLN A 211 7.13 4.46 -45.88
C GLN A 211 6.57 3.44 -46.88
N SER A 212 5.91 3.93 -47.93
CA SER A 212 5.45 3.10 -49.04
C SER A 212 6.50 3.06 -50.14
N ALA A 213 6.96 1.86 -50.47
CA ALA A 213 7.97 1.62 -51.49
C ALA A 213 7.33 0.82 -52.62
N THR A 214 7.35 1.33 -53.86
CA THR A 214 6.94 0.58 -55.06
C THR A 214 8.11 0.52 -56.04
N GLY A 215 8.28 -0.59 -56.74
CA GLY A 215 9.34 -0.72 -57.73
C GLY A 215 9.08 -1.86 -58.69
N VAL A 216 9.74 -1.79 -59.85
CA VAL A 216 9.61 -2.76 -60.96
C VAL A 216 10.95 -3.46 -61.15
N GLU A 217 10.95 -4.78 -61.26
CA GLU A 217 12.15 -5.57 -61.49
C GLU A 217 12.27 -6.01 -62.95
N LEU A 218 13.50 -6.13 -63.44
CA LEU A 218 13.82 -6.68 -64.76
C LEU A 218 14.69 -7.92 -64.57
N ASN A 219 14.27 -9.06 -65.12
CA ASN A 219 14.97 -10.34 -64.97
C ASN A 219 15.19 -11.01 -66.34
N MET A 220 16.37 -11.58 -66.52
CA MET A 220 16.80 -12.32 -67.71
C MET A 220 17.57 -13.56 -67.27
N ALA A 221 17.16 -14.74 -67.75
CA ALA A 221 17.82 -16.00 -67.44
C ALA A 221 18.08 -16.83 -68.70
N LEU A 222 19.19 -17.55 -68.71
CA LEU A 222 19.62 -18.45 -69.78
C LEU A 222 20.01 -19.81 -69.18
N LYS A 223 19.41 -20.90 -69.66
CA LYS A 223 19.59 -22.24 -69.11
C LYS A 223 19.84 -23.27 -70.21
N GLY A 224 20.84 -24.14 -70.01
CA GLY A 224 21.16 -25.31 -70.83
C GLY A 224 21.43 -26.56 -69.98
N ASP A 225 21.75 -27.69 -70.62
CA ASP A 225 21.88 -28.99 -69.93
C ASP A 225 23.04 -29.08 -68.92
N SER A 226 23.95 -28.11 -68.91
CA SER A 226 25.13 -28.09 -68.02
C SER A 226 25.48 -26.70 -67.47
N TYR A 227 24.66 -25.67 -67.73
CA TYR A 227 24.90 -24.32 -67.25
C TYR A 227 23.58 -23.56 -67.04
N GLU A 228 23.58 -22.65 -66.08
CA GLU A 228 22.44 -21.79 -65.75
C GLU A 228 22.97 -20.42 -65.35
N ILE A 229 22.56 -19.35 -66.04
CA ILE A 229 22.96 -17.98 -65.73
C ILE A 229 21.71 -17.14 -65.59
N ASP A 230 21.59 -16.40 -64.50
CA ASP A 230 20.49 -15.49 -64.23
C ASP A 230 21.00 -14.10 -63.87
N LEU A 231 20.36 -13.07 -64.41
CA LEU A 231 20.66 -11.67 -64.17
C LEU A 231 19.34 -10.94 -63.94
N GLY A 232 19.23 -10.26 -62.81
CA GLY A 232 18.06 -9.50 -62.41
C GLY A 232 18.45 -8.15 -61.84
N SER A 233 17.46 -7.28 -61.66
CA SER A 233 17.63 -6.02 -60.92
C SER A 233 16.80 -6.06 -59.64
N THR A 234 17.29 -5.44 -58.58
CA THR A 234 16.40 -5.05 -57.47
C THR A 234 15.34 -4.05 -57.94
N PRO A 235 14.21 -3.87 -57.23
CA PRO A 235 13.11 -3.01 -57.67
C PRO A 235 13.57 -1.62 -58.09
N LEU A 236 13.41 -1.29 -59.37
CA LEU A 236 13.69 0.02 -59.95
C LEU A 236 12.60 0.99 -59.49
N GLY A 237 13.01 2.15 -58.96
CA GLY A 237 12.11 3.15 -58.36
C GLY A 237 12.31 3.37 -56.85
N GLN A 238 13.31 2.71 -56.26
CA GLN A 238 13.76 2.93 -54.88
C GLN A 238 15.10 3.66 -54.81
N ASP A 239 15.45 4.22 -53.65
CA ASP A 239 16.69 4.97 -53.42
C ASP A 239 17.98 4.17 -53.73
N LEU A 240 17.91 2.85 -53.72
CA LEU A 240 19.00 1.95 -54.12
C LEU A 240 18.50 0.92 -55.13
N SER A 241 19.18 0.84 -56.28
CA SER A 241 18.99 -0.19 -57.30
C SER A 241 20.33 -0.82 -57.64
N THR A 242 20.42 -2.15 -57.55
CA THR A 242 21.60 -2.93 -57.93
C THR A 242 21.24 -4.02 -58.93
N LEU A 243 22.20 -4.37 -59.79
CA LEU A 243 22.17 -5.59 -60.58
C LEU A 243 22.52 -6.78 -59.67
N VAL A 244 21.79 -7.88 -59.80
CA VAL A 244 21.97 -9.12 -59.05
C VAL A 244 21.99 -10.27 -60.07
N GLY A 245 22.74 -11.35 -59.80
CA GLY A 245 22.71 -12.52 -60.67
C GLY A 245 23.65 -13.63 -60.23
N GLY A 246 23.46 -14.80 -60.83
CA GLY A 246 24.22 -16.03 -60.62
C GLY A 246 24.62 -16.71 -61.93
N VAL A 247 25.56 -17.66 -61.84
CA VAL A 247 26.13 -18.49 -62.92
C VAL A 247 26.28 -19.91 -62.38
#